data_AF-A0A7W1YXS0-F1
#
_entry.id   AF-A0A7W1YXS0-F1
#
_cell.length_a   1.000
_cell.length_b   1.000
_cell.length_c   1.000
_cell.angle_alpha   90.00
_cell.angle_beta   90.00
_cell.angle_gamma   90.00
#
_symmetry.space_group_name_H-M   'P 1'
#
loop_
_entity.id
_entity.type
_entity.pdbx_description
1 polymer ?
#
loop_
_entity_poly.entity_id
_entity_poly.type
_entity_poly.pdbx_seq_one_letter_code
_entity_poly.pdbx_strand_id
1 'polypeptide(L)'
;MERASPWKLESGEHLITCSAEDLIIHKAFAGRNRDWADIEHVLERHGPHLNFQLIFDELRPLLELKEEPENEERLRRLMEREGLR
;
A
#
# COMPACT_ATOMS: atom_id res chain seq x y z
N MET A 1 5.79 -1.61 13.27
CA MET A 1 5.19 -2.60 12.37
C MET A 1 6.25 -3.60 11.96
N GLU A 2 5.89 -4.87 11.80
CA GLU A 2 6.72 -5.87 11.14
C GLU A 2 6.48 -5.81 9.62
N ARG A 3 7.56 -5.76 8.83
CA ARG A 3 7.49 -5.64 7.35
C ARG A 3 7.05 -6.95 6.68
N ALA A 4 7.31 -8.09 7.33
CA ALA A 4 6.88 -9.39 6.86
C ALA A 4 6.50 -10.27 8.06
N SER A 5 5.37 -10.99 7.96
CA SER A 5 4.81 -11.78 9.05
C SER A 5 4.10 -13.05 8.54
N PRO A 6 3.92 -14.10 9.37
CA PRO A 6 3.29 -15.35 8.95
C PRO A 6 1.74 -15.31 8.98
N TRP A 7 1.10 -15.47 7.82
CA TRP A 7 -0.34 -15.72 7.66
C TRP A 7 -0.61 -17.25 7.69
N LYS A 8 -1.54 -17.77 8.51
CA LYS A 8 -1.65 -19.21 8.92
C LYS A 8 -2.29 -20.24 7.94
N LEU A 9 -3.08 -19.81 6.96
CA LEU A 9 -4.00 -20.62 6.15
C LEU A 9 -5.07 -21.37 6.97
N GLU A 10 -6.06 -21.96 6.28
CA GLU A 10 -7.07 -22.83 6.90
C GLU A 10 -6.54 -24.26 7.12
N SER A 11 -5.67 -24.73 6.23
CA SER A 11 -4.99 -26.03 6.32
C SER A 11 -3.90 -26.09 7.40
N GLY A 12 -3.42 -24.92 7.87
CA GLY A 12 -2.53 -24.77 9.03
C GLY A 12 -1.07 -24.45 8.70
N GLU A 13 -0.67 -24.46 7.43
CA GLU A 13 0.66 -24.02 6.99
C GLU A 13 0.78 -22.50 6.87
N HIS A 14 1.90 -21.94 7.33
CA HIS A 14 2.10 -20.49 7.30
C HIS A 14 2.76 -20.01 6.00
N LEU A 15 2.24 -18.91 5.43
CA LEU A 15 2.87 -18.14 4.36
C LEU A 15 3.44 -16.82 4.92
N ILE A 16 4.67 -16.47 4.57
CA ILE A 16 5.21 -15.15 4.89
C ILE A 16 4.63 -14.12 3.91
N THR A 17 3.89 -13.15 4.44
CA THR A 17 3.29 -12.04 3.70
C THR A 17 3.96 -10.73 4.08
N CYS A 18 4.09 -9.80 3.12
CA CYS A 18 4.47 -8.42 3.42
C CYS A 18 3.38 -7.69 4.23
N SER A 19 3.72 -6.55 4.81
CA SER A 19 2.73 -5.63 5.38
C SER A 19 1.78 -5.06 4.32
N ALA A 20 0.67 -4.46 4.76
CA ALA A 20 -0.27 -3.78 3.86
C ALA A 20 0.34 -2.48 3.28
N GLU A 21 1.14 -1.79 4.07
CA GLU A 21 1.96 -0.63 3.70
C GLU A 21 2.94 -0.99 2.58
N ASP A 22 3.70 -2.07 2.74
CA ASP A 22 4.62 -2.58 1.71
C ASP A 22 3.88 -2.94 0.42
N LEU A 23 2.72 -3.58 0.55
CA LEU A 23 1.86 -3.90 -0.59
C LEU A 23 1.40 -2.64 -1.32
N ILE A 24 1.03 -1.57 -0.61
CA ILE A 24 0.67 -0.27 -1.19
C ILE A 24 1.89 0.39 -1.84
N ILE A 25 3.05 0.47 -1.17
CA ILE A 25 4.28 1.07 -1.70
C ILE A 25 4.67 0.40 -3.02
N HIS A 26 4.77 -0.94 -3.03
CA HIS A 26 5.15 -1.69 -4.24
C HIS A 26 4.12 -1.54 -5.37
N LYS A 27 2.82 -1.45 -5.05
CA LYS A 27 1.76 -1.29 -6.06
C LYS A 27 1.68 0.12 -6.63
N ALA A 28 1.79 1.14 -5.79
CA ALA A 28 1.79 2.54 -6.22
C ALA A 28 3.06 2.84 -7.04
N PHE A 29 4.21 2.29 -6.66
CA PHE A 29 5.43 2.35 -7.45
C PHE A 29 5.32 1.60 -8.80
N ALA A 30 4.62 0.46 -8.85
CA ALA A 30 4.36 -0.25 -10.11
C ALA A 30 3.42 0.54 -11.04
N GLY A 31 2.46 1.30 -10.49
CA GLY A 31 1.63 2.29 -11.20
C GLY A 31 0.58 1.74 -12.18
N ARG A 32 0.58 0.43 -12.49
CA ARG A 32 -0.29 -0.16 -13.52
C ARG A 32 -1.77 -0.03 -13.13
N ASN A 33 -2.66 0.21 -14.09
CA ASN A 33 -4.10 0.42 -13.84
C ASN A 33 -4.77 -0.62 -12.92
N ARG A 34 -4.34 -1.89 -12.97
CA ARG A 34 -4.86 -2.96 -12.11
C ARG A 34 -4.47 -2.83 -10.63
N ASP A 35 -3.29 -2.30 -10.34
CA ASP A 35 -2.75 -2.25 -8.98
C ASP A 35 -3.52 -1.28 -8.09
N TRP A 36 -4.18 -0.28 -8.68
CA TRP A 36 -4.99 0.70 -7.97
C TRP A 36 -6.28 0.12 -7.37
N ALA A 37 -6.91 -0.85 -8.03
CA ALA A 37 -8.05 -1.56 -7.47
C ALA A 37 -7.63 -2.43 -6.27
N ASP A 38 -6.41 -2.99 -6.29
CA ASP A 38 -5.88 -3.72 -5.14
C ASP A 38 -5.55 -2.77 -3.97
N ILE A 39 -4.98 -1.59 -4.24
CA ILE A 39 -4.75 -0.54 -3.22
C ILE A 39 -6.06 -0.10 -2.59
N GLU A 40 -7.09 0.18 -3.39
CA GLU A 40 -8.44 0.55 -2.96
C GLU A 40 -9.01 -0.48 -1.96
N HIS A 41 -9.00 -1.78 -2.29
CA HIS A 41 -9.42 -2.84 -1.37
C HIS A 41 -8.59 -2.94 -0.08
N VAL A 42 -7.31 -2.56 -0.10
CA VAL A 42 -6.46 -2.52 1.11
C VAL A 42 -6.83 -1.31 1.97
N LEU A 43 -7.07 -0.14 1.37
CA LEU A 43 -7.52 1.07 2.08
C LEU A 43 -8.88 0.85 2.73
N GLU A 44 -9.85 0.28 2.03
CA GLU A 44 -11.19 -0.05 2.56
C GLU A 44 -11.13 -0.97 3.80
N ARG A 45 -10.24 -1.97 3.79
CA ARG A 45 -10.18 -3.03 4.83
C ARG A 45 -9.25 -2.70 5.99
N HIS A 46 -8.16 -1.98 5.72
CA HIS A 46 -7.06 -1.78 6.67
C HIS A 46 -6.75 -0.31 6.94
N GLY A 47 -7.34 0.63 6.19
CA GLY A 47 -7.07 2.07 6.24
C GLY A 47 -6.86 2.67 7.64
N PRO A 48 -7.78 2.46 8.61
CA PRO A 48 -7.65 2.99 9.98
C PRO A 48 -6.44 2.47 10.78
N HIS A 49 -5.72 1.47 10.28
CA HIS A 49 -4.56 0.85 10.92
C HIS A 49 -3.26 1.05 10.13
N LEU A 50 -3.31 1.66 8.94
CA LEU A 50 -2.14 1.88 8.10
C LEU A 50 -1.27 3.03 8.61
N ASN A 51 0.04 2.83 8.56
CA ASN A 51 1.02 3.89 8.78
C ASN A 51 1.27 4.68 7.49
N PHE A 52 0.40 5.64 7.19
CA PHE A 52 0.53 6.49 6.01
C PHE A 52 1.81 7.33 5.97
N GLN A 53 2.36 7.72 7.13
CA GLN A 53 3.65 8.40 7.19
C GLN A 53 4.75 7.52 6.60
N LEU A 54 4.83 6.25 7.00
CA LEU A 54 5.75 5.27 6.43
C LEU A 54 5.52 5.06 4.93
N ILE A 55 4.27 4.92 4.49
CA ILE A 55 3.93 4.76 3.07
C ILE A 55 4.50 5.93 2.24
N PHE A 56 4.26 7.18 2.65
CA PHE A 56 4.72 8.34 1.89
C PHE A 56 6.24 8.57 1.99
N ASP A 57 6.85 8.34 3.15
CA ASP A 57 8.30 8.50 3.34
C ASP A 57 9.11 7.50 2.50
N GLU A 58 8.59 6.28 2.28
CA GLU A 58 9.25 5.29 1.41
C GLU A 58 8.85 5.40 -0.07
N LEU A 59 7.58 5.72 -0.38
CA LEU A 59 7.10 5.80 -1.76
C LEU A 59 7.63 7.02 -2.51
N ARG A 60 7.67 8.20 -1.87
CA ARG A 60 8.06 9.45 -2.52
C ARG A 60 9.44 9.40 -3.21
N PRO A 61 10.55 9.03 -2.53
CA PRO A 61 11.87 9.01 -3.18
C PRO A 61 11.95 7.99 -4.33
N LEU A 62 11.13 6.93 -4.30
CA LEU A 62 11.04 5.97 -5.40
C LEU A 62 10.30 6.58 -6.61
N LEU A 63 9.21 7.31 -6.39
CA LEU A 63 8.46 7.99 -7.45
C LEU A 63 9.21 9.18 -8.04
N GLU A 64 9.92 9.95 -7.23
CA GLU A 64 10.82 11.01 -7.67
C GLU A 64 11.91 10.46 -8.60
N LEU A 65 12.55 9.35 -8.23
CA LEU A 65 13.57 8.68 -9.05
C LEU A 65 12.99 8.03 -10.33
N LYS A 66 11.70 7.67 -10.31
CA LYS A 66 10.97 7.11 -11.46
C LYS A 66 10.40 8.20 -12.40
N GLU A 67 10.44 9.47 -11.99
CA GLU A 67 9.77 10.59 -12.66
C GLU A 67 8.23 10.44 -12.75
N GLU A 68 7.60 9.73 -11.80
CA GLU A 68 6.13 9.52 -11.74
C GLU A 68 5.48 10.03 -10.42
N PRO A 69 5.63 11.32 -10.05
CA PRO A 69 5.07 11.87 -8.81
C PRO A 69 3.52 11.86 -8.77
N GLU A 70 2.85 11.77 -9.92
CA GLU A 70 1.39 11.69 -10.02
C GLU A 70 0.78 10.45 -9.35
N ASN A 71 1.58 9.40 -9.11
CA ASN A 71 1.16 8.22 -8.36
C ASN A 71 0.99 8.53 -6.86
N GLU A 72 1.80 9.42 -6.28
CA GLU A 72 1.60 9.86 -4.87
C GLU A 72 0.27 10.60 -4.74
N GLU A 73 0.03 11.54 -5.65
CA GLU A 73 -1.19 12.33 -5.73
C GLU A 73 -2.44 11.47 -6.05
N ARG A 74 -2.29 10.41 -6.86
CA ARG A 74 -3.36 9.42 -7.07
C ARG A 74 -3.68 8.63 -5.79
N LEU A 75 -2.67 8.25 -5.00
CA LEU A 75 -2.87 7.59 -3.70
C LEU A 75 -3.58 8.51 -2.70
N ARG A 76 -3.21 9.80 -2.64
CA ARG A 76 -3.88 10.81 -1.81
C ARG A 76 -5.37 10.92 -2.10
N ARG A 77 -5.76 11.03 -3.38
CA ARG A 77 -7.18 11.09 -3.79
C ARG A 77 -7.97 9.82 -3.44
N LEU A 78 -7.34 8.65 -3.44
CA LEU A 78 -7.98 7.42 -2.96
C LEU A 78 -8.22 7.48 -1.45
N MET A 79 -7.21 7.88 -0.66
CA MET A 79 -7.36 8.07 0.79
C MET A 79 -8.48 9.05 1.14
N GLU A 80 -8.53 10.21 0.48
CA GLU A 80 -9.57 11.23 0.68
C GLU A 80 -10.98 10.68 0.42
N ARG A 81 -11.14 9.88 -0.64
CA ARG A 81 -12.42 9.25 -0.99
C ARG A 81 -12.85 8.20 0.05
N GLU A 82 -11.91 7.45 0.60
CA GLU A 82 -12.15 6.51 1.71
C GLU A 82 -12.25 7.20 3.09
N GLY A 83 -12.15 8.53 3.16
CA GLY A 83 -12.25 9.31 4.40
C GLY A 83 -11.02 9.20 5.32
N LEU A 84 -9.90 8.72 4.80
CA LEU A 84 -8.63 8.56 5.49
C LEU A 84 -7.83 9.88 5.43
N ARG A 85 -7.09 10.19 6.50
CA ARG A 85 -6.31 11.44 6.66
C ARG A 85 -4.83 11.16 6.85
#